data_AF-A0AAW0EJ03-F1
#
_entry.id   AF-A0AAW0EJ03-F1
#
_cell.length_a   1.000
_cell.length_b   1.000
_cell.length_c   1.000
_cell.angle_alpha   90.00
_cell.angle_beta   90.00
_cell.angle_gamma   90.00
#
_symmetry.space_group_name_H-M   'P 1'
#
loop_
_entity.id
_entity.type
_entity.pdbx_description
1 polymer ?
#
loop_
_entity_poly.entity_id
_entity_poly.type
_entity_poly.pdbx_seq_one_letter_code
_entity_poly.pdbx_strand_id
1 'polypeptide(L)'
;MAKAFRKRARTSTTQNPRNKRIRRDNDDPQNEDQENDPPQDGSDDPPPELREGMTQAELYKAARLLQAKVNEADRARQEEGRDALANVTNQPGPTEEDIEAANDERYIQARGKQFVATMLLWMPYNDIDAVFEAKEDPEYNPLERFGSRKQFRVQGALRDVHDFIPEQYRGDEEWSGWVQQTFHSAMKSQLSGTANRLRGLPDIFDCTTMQLSSSESREEFGSLIGLKKNKKGEPYYDTVDVPILYAEYDADSPELDLDRFLLAEGLFLIHAAITKGPKAARLMKSKKPAQKCQSVEDLWGLRKTTPGMIAGAAVWLRWVLSPDECFTPVGDVTGIKWLEDFEFYLEYLISGLRDKKDCVVNLFREWDKKFYPNSEESTARAGDNVTEEAAGMRNTLMEALDARPTAGGDDDSGDDDSQ
;
A
#
# COMPACT_ATOMS: atom_id res chain seq x y z
N MET A 1 9.96 10.11 51.11
CA MET A 1 10.63 11.31 50.56
C MET A 1 9.62 12.09 49.76
N ALA A 2 9.16 13.22 50.29
CA ALA A 2 8.11 14.06 49.69
C ALA A 2 8.70 14.94 48.58
N LYS A 3 8.13 14.88 47.36
CA LYS A 3 8.48 15.80 46.26
C LYS A 3 7.45 16.94 46.22
N ALA A 4 7.95 18.15 46.44
CA ALA A 4 7.21 19.40 46.44
C ALA A 4 6.85 19.85 45.01
N PHE A 5 5.58 20.16 44.76
CA PHE A 5 5.08 20.77 43.54
C PHE A 5 5.29 22.29 43.58
N ARG A 6 6.12 22.83 42.67
CA ARG A 6 6.26 24.29 42.45
C ARG A 6 5.21 24.75 41.43
N LYS A 7 4.24 25.56 41.89
CA LYS A 7 3.35 26.34 41.01
C LYS A 7 4.14 27.50 40.39
N ARG A 8 4.14 27.60 39.05
CA ARG A 8 4.60 28.79 38.32
C ARG A 8 3.42 29.70 37.99
N ALA A 9 3.61 30.99 38.26
CA ALA A 9 2.65 32.05 38.03
C ALA A 9 2.52 32.40 36.53
N ARG A 10 1.28 32.62 36.08
CA ARG A 10 0.96 33.19 34.76
C ARG A 10 1.14 34.71 34.80
N THR A 11 1.99 35.25 33.93
CA THR A 11 2.08 36.69 33.67
C THR A 11 0.99 37.11 32.70
N SER A 12 0.20 38.09 33.11
CA SER A 12 -0.81 38.80 32.33
C SER A 12 -0.13 39.78 31.37
N THR A 13 -0.34 39.62 30.06
CA THR A 13 0.09 40.60 29.06
C THR A 13 -1.12 41.43 28.64
N THR A 14 -1.03 42.69 29.02
CA THR A 14 -1.97 43.77 28.75
C THR A 14 -1.68 44.40 27.38
N GLN A 15 -2.74 44.91 26.76
CA GLN A 15 -2.77 46.02 25.80
C GLN A 15 -2.27 45.78 24.36
N ASN A 16 -3.21 45.86 23.42
CA ASN A 16 -2.93 46.24 22.04
C ASN A 16 -4.02 47.23 21.55
N PRO A 17 -3.73 48.55 21.43
CA PRO A 17 -4.69 49.52 20.93
C PRO A 17 -4.31 49.94 19.51
N ARG A 18 -5.07 49.54 18.49
CA ARG A 18 -4.95 50.13 17.14
C ARG A 18 -6.16 49.80 16.26
N ASN A 19 -7.06 50.77 16.09
CA ASN A 19 -7.38 51.38 14.79
C ASN A 19 -8.56 52.36 14.90
N LYS A 20 -8.22 53.65 14.98
CA LYS A 20 -9.11 54.76 14.61
C LYS A 20 -9.25 54.75 13.08
N ARG A 21 -10.45 54.48 12.56
CA ARG A 21 -10.79 54.73 11.15
C ARG A 21 -11.44 56.11 11.01
N ILE A 22 -10.91 56.83 10.04
CA ILE A 22 -11.19 58.20 9.63
C ILE A 22 -12.60 58.27 9.05
N ARG A 23 -13.43 59.19 9.56
CA ARG A 23 -14.68 59.64 8.93
C ARG A 23 -14.32 60.54 7.75
N ARG A 24 -14.88 60.24 6.57
CA ARG A 24 -14.95 61.18 5.45
C ARG A 24 -16.40 61.64 5.36
N ASP A 25 -16.58 62.93 5.64
CA ASP A 25 -17.76 63.69 5.27
C ASP A 25 -17.75 63.87 3.75
N ASN A 26 -18.86 63.58 3.10
CA ASN A 26 -19.18 64.05 1.76
C ASN A 26 -20.68 64.37 1.77
N ASP A 27 -20.96 65.67 1.81
CA ASP A 27 -22.26 66.26 1.60
C ASP A 27 -22.62 66.32 0.10
N ASP A 28 -23.94 66.34 -0.12
CA ASP A 28 -24.71 66.78 -1.30
C ASP A 28 -24.88 65.87 -2.54
N PRO A 29 -26.00 66.01 -3.30
CA PRO A 29 -27.35 66.41 -2.91
C PRO A 29 -28.47 65.53 -3.51
N GLN A 30 -29.64 65.59 -2.87
CA GLN A 30 -31.00 65.51 -3.44
C GLN A 30 -31.23 64.55 -4.62
N ASN A 31 -31.80 63.38 -4.32
CA ASN A 31 -32.60 62.64 -5.28
C ASN A 31 -33.98 62.40 -4.65
N GLU A 32 -35.00 62.90 -5.33
CA GLU A 32 -36.38 63.03 -4.88
C GLU A 32 -37.02 61.67 -4.55
N ASP A 33 -37.89 61.74 -3.54
CA ASP A 33 -38.64 60.64 -2.95
C ASP A 33 -39.44 59.84 -3.99
N GLN A 34 -39.04 58.58 -4.20
CA GLN A 34 -40.00 57.51 -4.48
C GLN A 34 -40.07 56.62 -3.25
N GLU A 35 -41.15 56.77 -2.48
CA GLU A 35 -41.57 55.85 -1.43
C GLU A 35 -41.65 54.42 -2.02
N ASN A 36 -40.56 53.68 -1.90
CA ASN A 36 -40.60 52.23 -1.96
C ASN A 36 -40.81 51.77 -0.52
N ASP A 37 -42.08 51.59 -0.13
CA ASP A 37 -42.41 50.89 1.10
C ASP A 37 -41.65 49.55 1.11
N PRO A 38 -40.83 49.27 2.14
CA PRO A 38 -40.20 47.97 2.26
C PRO A 38 -41.31 46.92 2.33
N PRO A 39 -41.23 45.83 1.55
CA PRO A 39 -42.21 44.76 1.64
C PRO A 39 -42.27 44.29 3.10
N GLN A 40 -43.47 44.36 3.69
CA GLN A 40 -43.74 43.79 5.01
C GLN A 40 -43.51 42.28 4.90
N ASP A 41 -42.40 41.85 5.50
CA ASP A 41 -41.84 40.52 5.42
C ASP A 41 -42.24 39.72 6.67
N GLY A 42 -42.88 38.57 6.47
CA GLY A 42 -43.34 37.72 7.57
C GLY A 42 -44.51 36.78 7.26
N SER A 43 -45.09 36.79 6.05
CA SER A 43 -46.01 35.73 5.63
C SER A 43 -45.24 34.60 4.94
N ASP A 44 -45.43 33.36 5.42
CA ASP A 44 -45.03 32.10 4.77
C ASP A 44 -45.84 31.87 3.48
N ASP A 45 -45.95 32.89 2.63
CA ASP A 45 -46.71 32.78 1.40
C ASP A 45 -45.95 31.86 0.42
N PRO A 46 -46.66 30.89 -0.19
CA PRO A 46 -46.06 29.99 -1.15
C PRO A 46 -45.41 30.79 -2.29
N PRO A 47 -44.27 30.32 -2.84
CA PRO A 47 -43.59 31.02 -3.91
C PRO A 47 -44.57 31.31 -5.07
N PRO A 48 -44.50 32.51 -5.66
CA PRO A 48 -45.43 32.89 -6.72
C PRO A 48 -45.32 31.92 -7.90
N GLU A 49 -46.43 31.26 -8.22
CA GLU A 49 -46.53 30.38 -9.40
C GLU A 49 -46.55 31.22 -10.68
N LEU A 50 -45.61 30.99 -11.59
CA LEU A 50 -45.63 31.62 -12.91
C LEU A 50 -46.75 31.00 -13.75
N ARG A 51 -47.65 31.83 -14.28
CA ARG A 51 -48.79 31.40 -15.10
C ARG A 51 -48.74 32.03 -16.49
N GLU A 52 -49.14 31.25 -17.50
CA GLU A 52 -49.33 31.76 -18.86
C GLU A 52 -50.47 32.80 -18.85
N GLY A 53 -50.13 34.06 -19.14
CA GLY A 53 -51.05 35.21 -19.11
C GLY A 53 -50.73 36.29 -18.07
N MET A 54 -49.67 36.13 -17.27
CA MET A 54 -49.20 37.21 -16.39
C MET A 54 -48.82 38.46 -17.18
N THR A 55 -49.22 39.62 -16.66
CA THR A 55 -48.78 40.92 -17.17
C THR A 55 -47.30 41.14 -16.88
N GLN A 56 -46.66 42.03 -17.65
CA GLN A 56 -45.24 42.36 -17.46
C GLN A 56 -44.94 42.85 -16.04
N ALA A 57 -45.85 43.61 -15.43
CA ALA A 57 -45.71 44.11 -14.05
C ALA A 57 -45.75 42.96 -13.02
N GLU A 58 -46.63 41.98 -13.21
CA GLU A 58 -46.71 40.78 -12.36
C GLU A 58 -45.45 39.92 -12.48
N LEU A 59 -44.91 39.76 -13.70
CA LEU A 59 -43.64 39.07 -13.93
C LEU A 59 -42.48 39.76 -13.21
N TYR A 60 -42.39 41.09 -13.27
CA TYR A 60 -41.36 41.84 -12.54
C TYR A 60 -41.49 41.68 -11.02
N LYS A 61 -42.72 41.67 -10.49
CA LYS A 61 -42.98 41.47 -9.07
C LYS A 61 -42.58 40.05 -8.63
N ALA A 62 -42.96 39.02 -9.40
CA ALA A 62 -42.58 37.63 -9.14
C ALA A 62 -41.07 37.43 -9.18
N ALA A 63 -40.38 38.01 -10.17
CA ALA A 63 -38.92 37.93 -10.29
C ALA A 63 -38.20 38.57 -9.09
N ARG A 64 -38.65 39.74 -8.62
CA ARG A 64 -38.09 40.39 -7.41
C ARG A 64 -38.29 39.54 -6.15
N LEU A 65 -39.46 38.94 -5.98
CA LEU A 65 -39.74 38.06 -4.83
C LEU A 65 -38.88 36.79 -4.85
N LEU A 66 -38.71 36.16 -6.02
CA LEU A 66 -37.83 35.00 -6.16
C LEU A 66 -36.37 35.36 -5.87
N GLN A 67 -35.89 36.50 -6.38
CA GLN A 67 -34.53 36.97 -6.09
C GLN A 67 -34.32 37.26 -4.60
N ALA A 68 -35.33 37.83 -3.92
CA ALA A 68 -35.28 38.04 -2.48
C ALA A 68 -35.17 36.70 -1.72
N LYS A 69 -35.98 35.69 -2.07
CA LYS A 69 -35.90 34.35 -1.47
C LYS A 69 -34.55 33.66 -1.72
N VAL A 70 -33.97 33.81 -2.91
CA VAL A 70 -32.61 33.30 -3.21
C VAL A 70 -31.57 33.98 -2.31
N ASN A 71 -31.63 35.31 -2.20
CA ASN A 71 -30.70 36.05 -1.35
C ASN A 71 -30.84 35.70 0.14
N GLU A 72 -32.06 35.43 0.60
CA GLU A 72 -32.34 34.99 1.97
C GLU A 72 -31.80 33.57 2.23
N ALA A 73 -32.01 32.63 1.31
CA ALA A 73 -31.45 31.29 1.40
C ALA A 73 -29.91 31.31 1.41
N ASP A 74 -29.29 32.19 0.61
CA ASP A 74 -27.84 32.38 0.62
C ASP A 74 -27.34 32.98 1.93
N ARG A 75 -28.07 33.93 2.53
CA ARG A 75 -27.75 34.44 3.88
C ARG A 75 -27.86 33.35 4.93
N ALA A 76 -28.94 32.56 4.92
CA ALA A 76 -29.13 31.46 5.85
C ALA A 76 -27.99 30.44 5.75
N ARG A 77 -27.53 30.09 4.53
CA ARG A 77 -26.35 29.24 4.32
C ARG A 77 -25.06 29.88 4.85
N GLN A 78 -24.89 31.19 4.69
CA GLN A 78 -23.73 31.90 5.22
C GLN A 78 -23.74 31.98 6.75
N GLU A 79 -24.92 32.13 7.37
CA GLU A 79 -25.10 32.11 8.82
C GLU A 79 -24.86 30.71 9.39
N GLU A 80 -25.40 29.66 8.76
CA GLU A 80 -25.12 28.27 9.13
C GLU A 80 -23.62 27.94 9.02
N GLY A 81 -22.96 28.42 7.96
CA GLY A 81 -21.51 28.30 7.80
C GLY A 81 -20.71 29.07 8.87
N ARG A 82 -21.22 30.22 9.33
CA ARG A 82 -20.61 31.01 10.41
C ARG A 82 -20.77 30.33 11.76
N ASP A 83 -21.92 29.76 12.07
CA ASP A 83 -22.16 29.04 13.31
C ASP A 83 -21.36 27.73 13.37
N ALA A 84 -21.25 27.02 12.24
CA ALA A 84 -20.36 25.88 12.10
C ALA A 84 -18.89 26.27 12.33
N LEU A 85 -18.45 27.39 11.76
CA LEU A 85 -17.08 27.90 11.96
C LEU A 85 -16.85 28.36 13.41
N ALA A 86 -17.83 29.03 14.03
CA ALA A 86 -17.78 29.46 15.42
C ALA A 86 -17.65 28.26 16.37
N ASN A 87 -18.41 27.19 16.11
CA ASN A 87 -18.32 25.93 16.85
C ASN A 87 -16.95 25.27 16.71
N VAL A 88 -16.35 25.28 15.51
CA VAL A 88 -14.99 24.76 15.28
C VAL A 88 -13.94 25.62 15.99
N THR A 89 -14.07 26.95 15.96
CA THR A 89 -13.11 27.86 16.61
C THR A 89 -13.20 27.90 18.13
N ASN A 90 -14.33 27.47 18.71
CA ASN A 90 -14.55 27.44 20.15
C ASN A 90 -14.22 26.07 20.78
N GLN A 91 -13.81 25.07 20.00
CA GLN A 91 -13.26 23.85 20.58
C GLN A 91 -11.93 24.18 21.25
N PRO A 92 -11.69 23.74 22.51
CA PRO A 92 -10.37 23.80 23.09
C PRO A 92 -9.40 23.11 22.13
N GLY A 93 -8.30 23.79 21.80
CA GLY A 93 -7.27 23.20 20.96
C GLY A 93 -6.82 21.84 21.51
N PRO A 94 -6.31 20.95 20.65
CA PRO A 94 -5.90 19.61 21.06
C PRO A 94 -4.92 19.71 22.23
N THR A 95 -5.13 18.87 23.24
CA THR A 95 -4.22 18.76 24.37
C THR A 95 -2.88 18.17 23.92
N GLU A 96 -1.82 18.28 24.72
CA GLU A 96 -0.55 17.62 24.41
C GLU A 96 -0.72 16.09 24.31
N GLU A 97 -1.60 15.52 25.13
CA GLU A 97 -1.98 14.10 25.07
C GLU A 97 -2.69 13.76 23.74
N ASP A 98 -3.59 14.61 23.25
CA ASP A 98 -4.23 14.43 21.94
C ASP A 98 -3.21 14.50 20.79
N ILE A 99 -2.19 15.36 20.92
CA ILE A 99 -1.12 15.50 19.93
C ILE A 99 -0.21 14.26 19.94
N GLU A 100 0.15 13.75 21.13
CA GLU A 100 0.96 12.55 21.29
C GLU A 100 0.22 11.30 20.79
N ALA A 101 -1.05 11.11 21.18
CA ALA A 101 -1.89 10.03 20.68
C ALA A 101 -2.07 10.09 19.16
N ALA A 102 -2.27 11.29 18.59
CA ALA A 102 -2.34 11.46 17.14
C ALA A 102 -1.01 11.15 16.43
N ASN A 103 0.13 11.40 17.09
CA ASN A 103 1.44 11.04 16.57
C ASN A 103 1.65 9.52 16.60
N ASP A 104 1.23 8.86 17.67
CA ASP A 104 1.29 7.40 17.84
C ASP A 104 0.38 6.68 16.84
N GLU A 105 -0.85 7.15 16.66
CA GLU A 105 -1.76 6.58 15.66
C GLU A 105 -1.20 6.72 14.25
N ARG A 106 -0.67 7.90 13.89
CA ARG A 106 0.00 8.11 12.59
C ARG A 106 1.22 7.22 12.41
N TYR A 107 1.98 6.99 13.48
CA TYR A 107 3.12 6.08 13.48
C TYR A 107 2.68 4.63 13.19
N ILE A 108 1.70 4.11 13.94
CA ILE A 108 1.15 2.76 13.72
C ILE A 108 0.52 2.63 12.33
N GLN A 109 -0.18 3.67 11.86
CA GLN A 109 -0.71 3.71 10.50
C GLN A 109 0.41 3.63 9.46
N ALA A 110 1.50 4.39 9.63
CA ALA A 110 2.66 4.32 8.73
C ALA A 110 3.31 2.93 8.75
N ARG A 111 3.39 2.29 9.92
CA ARG A 111 3.89 0.91 10.07
C ARG A 111 3.00 -0.11 9.38
N GLY A 112 1.67 -0.04 9.51
CA GLY A 112 0.77 -0.95 8.78
C GLY A 112 0.93 -0.86 7.26
N LYS A 113 1.09 0.36 6.73
CA LYS A 113 1.37 0.55 5.29
C LYS A 113 2.72 -0.02 4.89
N GLN A 114 3.76 0.21 5.69
CA GLN A 114 5.10 -0.31 5.44
C GLN A 114 5.11 -1.85 5.49
N PHE A 115 4.44 -2.45 6.47
CA PHE A 115 4.37 -3.89 6.68
C PHE A 115 3.83 -4.62 5.45
N VAL A 116 2.76 -4.10 4.82
CA VAL A 116 2.23 -4.66 3.57
C VAL A 116 3.24 -4.61 2.43
N ALA A 117 4.02 -3.54 2.35
CA ALA A 117 4.98 -3.35 1.28
C ALA A 117 6.27 -4.15 1.47
N THR A 118 6.60 -4.56 2.70
CA THR A 118 7.91 -5.16 3.02
C THR A 118 7.87 -6.55 3.65
N MET A 119 6.76 -6.95 4.27
CA MET A 119 6.66 -8.18 5.06
C MET A 119 5.60 -9.13 4.50
N LEU A 120 4.31 -8.81 4.66
CA LEU A 120 3.19 -9.68 4.32
C LEU A 120 2.08 -8.89 3.63
N LEU A 121 1.60 -9.39 2.49
CA LEU A 121 0.46 -8.79 1.80
C LEU A 121 -0.84 -8.96 2.60
N TRP A 122 -1.10 -10.15 3.12
CA TRP A 122 -2.26 -10.45 3.96
C TRP A 122 -1.83 -11.16 5.23
N MET A 123 -2.65 -11.02 6.28
CA MET A 123 -2.54 -11.89 7.44
C MET A 123 -2.99 -13.32 7.07
N PRO A 124 -2.40 -14.37 7.68
CA PRO A 124 -2.84 -15.74 7.47
C PRO A 124 -4.36 -15.87 7.63
N TYR A 125 -5.00 -16.57 6.69
CA TYR A 125 -6.46 -16.77 6.67
C TYR A 125 -7.29 -15.48 6.62
N ASN A 126 -6.67 -14.33 6.33
CA ASN A 126 -7.29 -13.01 6.40
C ASN A 126 -7.91 -12.72 7.79
N ASP A 127 -7.29 -13.29 8.83
CA ASP A 127 -7.80 -13.33 10.20
C ASP A 127 -6.76 -12.64 11.10
N ILE A 128 -6.82 -11.31 11.15
CA ILE A 128 -5.87 -10.52 11.95
C ILE A 128 -6.09 -10.73 13.45
N ASP A 129 -7.34 -10.98 13.85
CA ASP A 129 -7.69 -11.18 15.25
C ASP A 129 -7.01 -12.45 15.76
N ALA A 130 -7.04 -13.55 14.98
CA ALA A 130 -6.29 -14.75 15.31
C ALA A 130 -4.77 -14.54 15.40
N VAL A 131 -4.20 -13.53 14.72
CA VAL A 131 -2.77 -13.20 14.86
C VAL A 131 -2.52 -12.42 16.14
N PHE A 132 -3.28 -11.35 16.40
CA PHE A 132 -3.04 -10.47 17.55
C PHE A 132 -3.48 -11.10 18.89
N GLU A 133 -4.47 -12.00 18.87
CA GLU A 133 -4.93 -12.75 20.05
C GLU A 133 -4.12 -14.03 20.30
N ALA A 134 -3.22 -14.41 19.38
CA ALA A 134 -2.39 -15.59 19.57
C ALA A 134 -1.34 -15.35 20.65
N LYS A 135 -1.25 -16.29 21.60
CA LYS A 135 -0.16 -16.35 22.56
C LYS A 135 1.10 -16.86 21.88
N GLU A 136 2.24 -16.24 22.16
CA GLU A 136 3.51 -16.73 21.63
C GLU A 136 3.77 -18.16 22.07
N ASP A 137 4.05 -19.02 21.10
CA ASP A 137 4.46 -20.40 21.35
C ASP A 137 5.99 -20.45 21.48
N PRO A 138 6.54 -20.74 22.68
CA PRO A 138 7.98 -20.83 22.89
C PRO A 138 8.63 -22.01 22.16
N GLU A 139 7.85 -23.02 21.76
CA GLU A 139 8.31 -24.19 21.01
C GLU A 139 8.15 -24.00 19.49
N TYR A 140 7.73 -22.80 19.05
CA TYR A 140 7.56 -22.50 17.64
C TYR A 140 8.86 -22.70 16.84
N ASN A 141 8.77 -23.53 15.80
CA ASN A 141 9.84 -23.72 14.84
C ASN A 141 9.64 -22.80 13.61
N PRO A 142 10.53 -21.82 13.35
CA PRO A 142 10.43 -20.95 12.18
C PRO A 142 10.49 -21.70 10.83
N LEU A 143 11.03 -22.93 10.80
CA LEU A 143 11.06 -23.77 9.60
C LEU A 143 9.66 -24.27 9.21
N GLU A 144 8.74 -24.36 10.16
CA GLU A 144 7.37 -24.84 9.94
C GLU A 144 6.40 -23.71 9.63
N ARG A 145 6.88 -22.46 9.56
CA ARG A 145 6.10 -21.24 9.31
C ARG A 145 5.11 -21.37 8.16
N PHE A 146 5.53 -21.97 7.06
CA PHE A 146 4.72 -22.11 5.84
C PHE A 146 4.00 -23.46 5.74
N GLY A 147 4.14 -24.30 6.77
CA GLY A 147 3.51 -25.61 6.85
C GLY A 147 1.99 -25.57 6.79
N SER A 148 1.38 -26.75 6.67
CA SER A 148 -0.06 -26.91 6.49
C SER A 148 -0.89 -26.59 7.74
N ARG A 149 -0.26 -26.52 8.92
CA ARG A 149 -0.97 -26.25 10.18
C ARG A 149 -1.18 -24.74 10.36
N LYS A 150 -2.44 -24.33 10.55
CA LYS A 150 -2.85 -22.93 10.81
C LYS A 150 -2.01 -22.26 11.89
N GLN A 151 -1.76 -22.95 12.99
CA GLN A 151 -1.00 -22.43 14.13
C GLN A 151 0.40 -21.92 13.75
N PHE A 152 1.13 -22.59 12.85
CA PHE A 152 2.49 -22.19 12.50
C PHE A 152 2.54 -20.93 11.64
N ARG A 153 1.56 -20.75 10.77
CA ARG A 153 1.39 -19.54 9.97
C ARG A 153 1.02 -18.35 10.84
N VAL A 154 0.08 -18.56 11.78
CA VAL A 154 -0.32 -17.55 12.77
C VAL A 154 0.86 -17.14 13.64
N GLN A 155 1.62 -18.08 14.19
CA GLN A 155 2.82 -17.79 15.00
C GLN A 155 3.91 -17.07 14.20
N GLY A 156 4.10 -17.43 12.92
CA GLY A 156 5.05 -16.74 12.06
C GLY A 156 4.64 -15.29 11.78
N ALA A 157 3.35 -15.04 11.52
CA ALA A 157 2.83 -13.69 11.33
C ALA A 157 2.86 -12.88 12.64
N LEU A 158 2.56 -13.49 13.79
CA LEU A 158 2.65 -12.86 15.09
C LEU A 158 4.08 -12.37 15.34
N ARG A 159 5.08 -13.22 15.13
CA ARG A 159 6.50 -12.86 15.32
C ARG A 159 6.94 -11.74 14.38
N ASP A 160 6.51 -11.77 13.12
CA ASP A 160 6.75 -10.64 12.21
C ASP A 160 6.14 -9.33 12.73
N VAL A 161 4.92 -9.36 13.25
CA VAL A 161 4.26 -8.17 13.80
C VAL A 161 4.99 -7.67 15.05
N HIS A 162 5.44 -8.57 15.91
CA HIS A 162 6.23 -8.26 17.11
C HIS A 162 7.59 -7.64 16.78
N ASP A 163 8.30 -8.19 15.80
CA ASP A 163 9.58 -7.64 15.35
C ASP A 163 9.41 -6.28 14.67
N PHE A 164 8.25 -6.04 14.06
CA PHE A 164 7.98 -4.85 13.27
C PHE A 164 7.40 -3.68 14.08
N ILE A 165 6.57 -3.95 15.08
CA ILE A 165 5.96 -2.94 15.95
C ILE A 165 6.77 -2.82 17.25
N PRO A 166 7.29 -1.63 17.60
CA PRO A 166 8.08 -1.46 18.82
C PRO A 166 7.34 -1.87 20.09
N GLU A 167 8.11 -2.36 21.08
CA GLU A 167 7.61 -2.84 22.39
C GLU A 167 6.72 -1.85 23.13
N GLN A 168 7.01 -0.55 23.04
CA GLN A 168 6.20 0.50 23.68
C GLN A 168 4.73 0.53 23.20
N TYR A 169 4.43 0.01 22.01
CA TYR A 169 3.08 -0.09 21.46
C TYR A 169 2.44 -1.48 21.67
N ARG A 170 3.17 -2.40 22.32
CA ARG A 170 2.73 -3.78 22.60
C ARG A 170 2.16 -3.97 24.01
N GLY A 171 1.82 -2.87 24.71
CA GLY A 171 1.58 -2.78 26.16
C GLY A 171 0.90 -3.98 26.86
N ASP A 172 1.18 -4.10 28.16
CA ASP A 172 1.08 -5.29 29.04
C ASP A 172 -0.21 -6.17 29.02
N GLU A 173 -1.29 -5.75 28.37
CA GLU A 173 -2.48 -6.57 28.12
C GLU A 173 -2.74 -6.64 26.60
N GLU A 174 -2.04 -7.57 25.94
CA GLU A 174 -2.29 -8.09 24.57
C GLU A 174 -2.85 -7.06 23.57
N TRP A 175 -1.95 -6.27 22.96
CA TRP A 175 -2.24 -5.38 21.83
C TRP A 175 -3.51 -4.55 22.01
N SER A 176 -3.42 -3.44 22.74
CA SER A 176 -4.54 -2.49 22.89
C SER A 176 -5.30 -2.33 21.58
N GLY A 177 -6.62 -2.62 21.58
CA GLY A 177 -7.38 -2.86 20.34
C GLY A 177 -7.28 -1.75 19.28
N TRP A 178 -6.94 -0.52 19.67
CA TRP A 178 -6.67 0.58 18.74
C TRP A 178 -5.43 0.32 17.85
N VAL A 179 -4.35 -0.28 18.37
CA VAL A 179 -3.13 -0.59 17.58
C VAL A 179 -3.47 -1.58 16.48
N GLN A 180 -4.12 -2.68 16.83
CA GLN A 180 -4.57 -3.70 15.88
C GLN A 180 -5.51 -3.11 14.82
N GLN A 181 -6.53 -2.34 15.23
CA GLN A 181 -7.47 -1.71 14.31
C GLN A 181 -6.80 -0.72 13.35
N THR A 182 -5.96 0.18 13.89
CA THR A 182 -5.24 1.19 13.10
C THR A 182 -4.26 0.52 12.14
N PHE A 183 -3.49 -0.46 12.62
CA PHE A 183 -2.55 -1.22 11.80
C PHE A 183 -3.27 -1.97 10.68
N HIS A 184 -4.31 -2.73 10.99
CA HIS A 184 -5.10 -3.48 10.01
C HIS A 184 -5.74 -2.57 8.96
N SER A 185 -6.37 -1.47 9.40
CA SER A 185 -6.99 -0.48 8.52
C SER A 185 -5.95 0.12 7.57
N ALA A 186 -4.75 0.41 8.08
CA ALA A 186 -3.64 0.91 7.29
C ALA A 186 -3.13 -0.11 6.27
N MET A 187 -3.03 -1.40 6.64
CA MET A 187 -2.69 -2.48 5.71
C MET A 187 -3.70 -2.56 4.56
N LYS A 188 -4.99 -2.63 4.88
CA LYS A 188 -6.08 -2.69 3.88
C LYS A 188 -6.08 -1.46 2.96
N SER A 189 -5.91 -0.28 3.54
CA SER A 189 -5.81 0.97 2.80
C SER A 189 -4.61 0.97 1.85
N GLN A 190 -3.45 0.45 2.28
CA GLN A 190 -2.26 0.34 1.43
C GLN A 190 -2.46 -0.65 0.28
N LEU A 191 -3.05 -1.83 0.54
CA LEU A 191 -3.36 -2.82 -0.50
C LEU A 191 -4.29 -2.22 -1.56
N SER A 192 -5.44 -1.68 -1.15
CA SER A 192 -6.42 -1.08 -2.06
C SER A 192 -5.82 0.11 -2.84
N GLY A 193 -5.09 0.99 -2.15
CA GLY A 193 -4.41 2.12 -2.79
C GLY A 193 -3.33 1.69 -3.79
N THR A 194 -2.62 0.60 -3.50
CA THR A 194 -1.61 0.02 -4.41
C THR A 194 -2.25 -0.62 -5.63
N ALA A 195 -3.30 -1.41 -5.44
CA ALA A 195 -4.10 -2.02 -6.50
C ALA A 195 -4.59 -0.97 -7.53
N ASN A 196 -5.27 0.07 -7.03
CA ASN A 196 -5.77 1.17 -7.88
C ASN A 196 -4.64 1.91 -8.58
N ARG A 197 -3.54 2.18 -7.86
CA ARG A 197 -2.38 2.86 -8.42
C ARG A 197 -1.75 2.07 -9.56
N LEU A 198 -1.47 0.77 -9.37
CA LEU A 198 -0.78 -0.05 -10.36
C LEU A 198 -1.62 -0.23 -11.64
N ARG A 199 -2.92 -0.48 -11.51
CA ARG A 199 -3.82 -0.53 -12.69
C ARG A 199 -3.94 0.80 -13.44
N GLY A 200 -3.74 1.91 -12.73
CA GLY A 200 -3.63 3.24 -13.34
C GLY A 200 -2.33 3.50 -14.11
N LEU A 201 -1.42 2.53 -14.23
CA LEU A 201 -0.12 2.65 -14.90
C LEU A 201 0.06 1.62 -16.04
N PRO A 202 -0.84 1.55 -17.03
CA PRO A 202 -0.68 0.61 -18.16
C PRO A 202 0.66 0.78 -18.88
N ASP A 203 1.16 2.02 -18.93
CA ASP A 203 2.40 2.37 -19.60
C ASP A 203 3.64 1.69 -18.99
N ILE A 204 3.65 1.35 -17.70
CA ILE A 204 4.80 0.64 -17.11
C ILE A 204 4.84 -0.85 -17.48
N PHE A 205 3.75 -1.40 -18.01
CA PHE A 205 3.64 -2.83 -18.39
C PHE A 205 3.65 -3.08 -19.90
N ASP A 206 3.88 -2.04 -20.71
CA ASP A 206 3.76 -2.11 -22.19
C ASP A 206 2.33 -2.46 -22.64
N CYS A 207 1.36 -2.17 -21.77
CA CYS A 207 -0.05 -2.30 -22.06
C CYS A 207 -0.63 -0.93 -22.45
N THR A 208 -1.72 -0.97 -23.21
CA THR A 208 -2.58 0.19 -23.42
C THR A 208 -3.59 0.32 -22.27
N THR A 209 -4.16 1.51 -22.08
CA THR A 209 -5.26 1.71 -21.12
C THR A 209 -6.45 0.80 -21.42
N MET A 210 -6.73 0.51 -22.69
CA MET A 210 -7.82 -0.40 -23.08
C MET A 210 -7.59 -1.82 -22.61
N GLN A 211 -6.37 -2.34 -22.74
CA GLN A 211 -6.03 -3.71 -22.33
C GLN A 211 -6.11 -3.93 -20.80
N LEU A 212 -5.97 -2.87 -20.01
CA LEU A 212 -6.16 -2.96 -18.55
C LEU A 212 -7.54 -2.48 -18.07
N SER A 213 -8.42 -2.04 -18.98
CA SER A 213 -9.66 -1.35 -18.61
C SER A 213 -10.75 -2.28 -18.06
N SER A 214 -10.76 -3.55 -18.44
CA SER A 214 -11.78 -4.52 -18.02
C SER A 214 -11.21 -5.92 -17.78
N SER A 215 -11.89 -6.71 -16.95
CA SER A 215 -11.62 -8.14 -16.74
C SER A 215 -11.43 -8.90 -18.05
N GLU A 216 -12.38 -8.77 -18.98
CA GLU A 216 -12.37 -9.44 -20.29
C GLU A 216 -11.14 -9.06 -21.13
N SER A 217 -10.77 -7.77 -21.17
CA SER A 217 -9.59 -7.33 -21.91
C SER A 217 -8.29 -7.93 -21.37
N ARG A 218 -8.23 -8.24 -20.07
CA ARG A 218 -7.05 -8.80 -19.41
C ARG A 218 -6.91 -10.32 -19.60
N GLU A 219 -7.92 -11.01 -20.13
CA GLU A 219 -7.83 -12.45 -20.43
C GLU A 219 -6.73 -12.77 -21.44
N GLU A 220 -6.37 -11.82 -22.32
CA GLU A 220 -5.28 -11.99 -23.29
C GLU A 220 -3.92 -12.23 -22.62
N PHE A 221 -3.75 -11.78 -21.37
CA PHE A 221 -2.53 -11.99 -20.60
C PHE A 221 -2.48 -13.33 -19.86
N GLY A 222 -3.50 -14.20 -20.03
CA GLY A 222 -3.60 -15.47 -19.33
C GLY A 222 -2.29 -16.26 -19.37
N SER A 223 -1.72 -16.49 -20.56
CA SER A 223 -0.46 -17.23 -20.71
C SER A 223 0.73 -16.54 -20.04
N LEU A 224 0.78 -15.20 -20.09
CA LEU A 224 1.83 -14.41 -19.44
C LEU A 224 1.80 -14.57 -17.92
N ILE A 225 0.62 -14.67 -17.31
CA ILE A 225 0.45 -14.83 -15.86
C ILE A 225 0.44 -16.30 -15.38
N GLY A 226 0.73 -17.25 -16.27
CA GLY A 226 0.90 -18.67 -15.95
C GLY A 226 -0.29 -19.57 -16.32
N LEU A 227 -1.26 -19.11 -17.11
CA LEU A 227 -2.37 -19.95 -17.57
C LEU A 227 -1.85 -21.06 -18.49
N LYS A 228 -2.10 -22.30 -18.07
CA LYS A 228 -1.74 -23.53 -18.78
C LYS A 228 -2.91 -24.49 -18.81
N LYS A 229 -2.76 -25.59 -19.55
CA LYS A 229 -3.71 -26.70 -19.56
C LYS A 229 -3.07 -27.93 -18.94
N ASN A 230 -3.78 -28.59 -18.03
CA ASN A 230 -3.32 -29.84 -17.43
C ASN A 230 -3.45 -31.01 -18.44
N LYS A 231 -3.08 -32.24 -18.05
CA LYS A 231 -3.19 -33.44 -18.89
C LYS A 231 -4.62 -33.75 -19.36
N LYS A 232 -5.64 -33.23 -18.68
CA LYS A 232 -7.07 -33.36 -19.04
C LYS A 232 -7.56 -32.21 -19.92
N GLY A 233 -6.70 -31.24 -20.24
CA GLY A 233 -7.04 -30.04 -21.00
C GLY A 233 -7.72 -28.94 -20.16
N GLU A 234 -7.84 -29.12 -18.84
CA GLU A 234 -8.46 -28.13 -17.96
C GLU A 234 -7.48 -26.98 -17.69
N PRO A 235 -7.93 -25.72 -17.73
CA PRO A 235 -7.09 -24.58 -17.44
C PRO A 235 -6.67 -24.57 -15.97
N TYR A 236 -5.42 -24.23 -15.71
CA TYR A 236 -4.91 -23.92 -14.37
C TYR A 236 -3.82 -22.85 -14.46
N TYR A 237 -3.57 -22.14 -13.37
CA TYR A 237 -2.48 -21.17 -13.30
C TYR A 237 -1.29 -21.78 -12.56
N ASP A 238 -0.13 -21.79 -13.20
CA ASP A 238 1.13 -22.23 -12.61
C ASP A 238 1.69 -21.14 -11.68
N THR A 239 2.30 -21.54 -10.56
CA THR A 239 2.91 -20.61 -9.61
C THR A 239 4.37 -20.32 -9.97
N VAL A 240 5.05 -21.26 -10.62
CA VAL A 240 6.51 -21.19 -10.85
C VAL A 240 6.81 -20.83 -12.28
N ASP A 241 6.24 -21.58 -13.23
CA ASP A 241 6.47 -21.33 -14.66
C ASP A 241 5.47 -20.29 -15.17
N VAL A 242 5.80 -19.05 -14.83
CA VAL A 242 5.05 -17.82 -15.11
C VAL A 242 5.96 -16.87 -15.89
N PRO A 243 5.74 -16.68 -17.22
CA PRO A 243 6.65 -15.95 -18.09
C PRO A 243 7.07 -14.57 -17.59
N ILE A 244 6.13 -13.80 -17.05
CA ILE A 244 6.37 -12.42 -16.57
C ILE A 244 7.21 -12.34 -15.29
N LEU A 245 7.59 -13.47 -14.70
CA LEU A 245 8.48 -13.49 -13.53
C LEU A 245 9.94 -13.71 -13.89
N TYR A 246 10.27 -14.09 -15.13
CA TYR A 246 11.64 -14.36 -15.56
C TYR A 246 12.23 -13.19 -16.34
N ALA A 247 13.51 -12.89 -16.10
CA ALA A 247 14.28 -12.11 -17.05
C ALA A 247 14.44 -12.93 -18.35
N GLU A 248 14.03 -12.41 -19.50
CA GLU A 248 14.22 -13.09 -20.80
C GLU A 248 13.68 -14.52 -20.84
N TYR A 249 12.36 -14.67 -20.67
CA TYR A 249 11.68 -15.96 -20.74
C TYR A 249 11.75 -16.58 -22.15
N ASP A 250 12.27 -17.81 -22.25
CA ASP A 250 12.28 -18.59 -23.48
C ASP A 250 11.05 -19.51 -23.53
N ALA A 251 10.11 -19.20 -24.42
CA ALA A 251 8.90 -20.01 -24.59
C ALA A 251 9.17 -21.36 -25.29
N ASP A 252 10.27 -21.47 -26.04
CA ASP A 252 10.64 -22.67 -26.78
C ASP A 252 11.41 -23.67 -25.90
N SER A 253 12.05 -23.18 -24.83
CA SER A 253 12.73 -23.98 -23.82
C SER A 253 12.32 -23.51 -22.42
N PRO A 254 11.14 -23.94 -21.92
CA PRO A 254 10.63 -23.55 -20.60
C PRO A 254 11.36 -24.29 -19.46
N GLU A 255 12.65 -24.56 -19.62
CA GLU A 255 13.47 -25.04 -18.52
C GLU A 255 13.49 -23.99 -17.42
N LEU A 256 13.33 -24.47 -16.19
CA LEU A 256 13.22 -23.61 -15.03
C LEU A 256 14.57 -22.92 -14.74
N ASP A 257 14.77 -21.73 -15.30
CA ASP A 257 15.97 -20.93 -15.05
C ASP A 257 15.80 -20.11 -13.76
N LEU A 258 16.23 -20.70 -12.65
CA LEU A 258 16.21 -20.06 -11.33
C LEU A 258 17.14 -18.86 -11.23
N ASP A 259 18.15 -18.74 -12.08
CA ASP A 259 19.04 -17.56 -12.11
C ASP A 259 18.36 -16.35 -12.75
N ARG A 260 17.27 -16.58 -13.50
CA ARG A 260 16.44 -15.53 -14.12
C ARG A 260 15.10 -15.32 -13.41
N PHE A 261 14.71 -16.25 -12.53
CA PHE A 261 13.46 -16.19 -11.78
C PHE A 261 13.43 -14.98 -10.83
N LEU A 262 12.29 -14.28 -10.80
CA LEU A 262 12.05 -13.05 -10.01
C LEU A 262 12.96 -11.86 -10.37
N LEU A 263 13.51 -11.84 -11.60
CA LEU A 263 14.33 -10.75 -12.15
C LEU A 263 13.68 -10.04 -13.35
N ALA A 264 12.43 -10.34 -13.67
CA ALA A 264 11.70 -9.64 -14.74
C ALA A 264 11.64 -8.12 -14.50
N GLU A 265 11.73 -7.33 -15.58
CA GLU A 265 11.73 -5.86 -15.50
C GLU A 265 10.48 -5.32 -14.78
N GLY A 266 9.32 -5.92 -15.04
CA GLY A 266 8.04 -5.55 -14.43
C GLY A 266 8.05 -5.59 -12.90
N LEU A 267 8.82 -6.49 -12.29
CA LEU A 267 8.94 -6.60 -10.82
C LEU A 267 9.60 -5.37 -10.23
N PHE A 268 10.68 -4.91 -10.86
CA PHE A 268 11.38 -3.70 -10.46
C PHE A 268 10.51 -2.45 -10.65
N LEU A 269 9.72 -2.40 -11.72
CA LEU A 269 8.81 -1.29 -11.99
C LEU A 269 7.69 -1.21 -10.95
N ILE A 270 7.13 -2.35 -10.54
CA ILE A 270 6.15 -2.42 -9.44
C ILE A 270 6.77 -1.97 -8.13
N HIS A 271 7.96 -2.49 -7.79
CA HIS A 271 8.64 -2.09 -6.58
C HIS A 271 8.89 -0.57 -6.54
N ALA A 272 9.36 0.00 -7.66
CA ALA A 272 9.53 1.43 -7.82
C ALA A 272 8.19 2.20 -7.68
N ALA A 273 7.10 1.70 -8.25
CA ALA A 273 5.79 2.34 -8.16
C ALA A 273 5.22 2.35 -6.73
N ILE A 274 5.52 1.30 -5.94
CA ILE A 274 5.09 1.17 -4.55
C ILE A 274 5.92 2.07 -3.64
N THR A 275 7.25 2.03 -3.75
CA THR A 275 8.17 2.67 -2.80
C THR A 275 8.65 4.06 -3.21
N LYS A 276 8.70 4.36 -4.51
CA LYS A 276 9.15 5.66 -5.06
C LYS A 276 8.05 6.41 -5.81
N GLY A 277 6.91 5.76 -6.03
CA GLY A 277 5.74 6.32 -6.68
C GLY A 277 5.73 6.18 -8.21
N PRO A 278 4.59 6.46 -8.86
CA PRO A 278 4.39 6.22 -10.30
C PRO A 278 5.42 6.88 -11.22
N LYS A 279 5.81 8.10 -10.90
CA LYS A 279 6.78 8.87 -11.69
C LYS A 279 8.14 8.17 -11.71
N ALA A 280 8.56 7.60 -10.58
CA ALA A 280 9.83 6.89 -10.50
C ALA A 280 9.83 5.62 -11.34
N ALA A 281 8.74 4.84 -11.32
CA ALA A 281 8.58 3.68 -12.19
C ALA A 281 8.66 4.05 -13.68
N ARG A 282 7.99 5.13 -14.11
CA ARG A 282 8.06 5.63 -15.49
C ARG A 282 9.46 6.07 -15.91
N LEU A 283 10.17 6.76 -15.01
CA LEU A 283 11.56 7.18 -15.25
C LEU A 283 12.47 5.96 -15.36
N MET A 284 12.31 4.96 -14.48
CA MET A 284 13.04 3.71 -14.52
C MET A 284 12.83 2.98 -15.85
N LYS A 285 11.58 2.81 -16.28
CA LYS A 285 11.24 2.19 -17.57
C LYS A 285 11.85 2.94 -18.76
N SER A 286 11.80 4.27 -18.70
CA SER A 286 12.40 5.12 -19.74
C SER A 286 13.93 5.19 -19.67
N LYS A 287 14.58 4.47 -18.74
CA LYS A 287 16.02 4.53 -18.43
C LYS A 287 16.51 5.97 -18.19
N LYS A 288 15.62 6.82 -17.65
CA LYS A 288 15.91 8.21 -17.30
C LYS A 288 16.40 8.28 -15.86
N PRO A 289 17.28 9.23 -15.53
CA PRO A 289 17.76 9.40 -14.17
C PRO A 289 16.60 9.67 -13.21
N ALA A 290 16.63 9.05 -12.04
CA ALA A 290 15.65 9.28 -11.00
C ALA A 290 15.70 10.75 -10.54
N GLN A 291 14.54 11.38 -10.41
CA GLN A 291 14.46 12.71 -9.81
C GLN A 291 14.64 12.59 -8.29
N LYS A 292 15.45 13.47 -7.69
CA LYS A 292 15.53 13.60 -6.24
C LYS A 292 14.20 14.15 -5.71
N CYS A 293 13.36 13.28 -5.20
CA CYS A 293 12.15 13.60 -4.45
C CYS A 293 12.13 12.73 -3.20
N GLN A 294 11.64 13.27 -2.09
CA GLN A 294 11.38 12.46 -0.91
C GLN A 294 10.42 11.32 -1.30
N SER A 295 10.91 10.09 -1.19
CA SER A 295 10.18 8.89 -1.55
C SER A 295 9.58 8.22 -0.32
N VAL A 296 8.64 7.29 -0.54
CA VAL A 296 8.13 6.45 0.55
C VAL A 296 9.25 5.56 1.10
N GLU A 297 10.20 5.15 0.24
CA GLU A 297 11.47 4.52 0.65
C GLU A 297 12.26 5.35 1.66
N ASP A 298 12.40 6.66 1.44
CA ASP A 298 13.07 7.55 2.40
C ASP A 298 12.29 7.66 3.71
N LEU A 299 10.96 7.82 3.60
CA LEU A 299 10.05 7.97 4.74
C LEU A 299 10.06 6.72 5.64
N TRP A 300 10.09 5.53 5.04
CA TRP A 300 10.12 4.25 5.73
C TRP A 300 11.52 3.81 6.14
N GLY A 301 12.56 4.57 5.73
CA GLY A 301 13.94 4.23 6.05
C GLY A 301 14.38 2.91 5.42
N LEU A 302 13.89 2.55 4.23
CA LEU A 302 14.28 1.30 3.57
C LEU A 302 15.75 1.41 3.12
N ARG A 303 16.53 0.38 3.44
CA ARG A 303 17.98 0.33 3.13
C ARG A 303 18.39 -0.96 2.43
N LYS A 304 17.51 -1.95 2.37
CA LYS A 304 17.77 -3.25 1.77
C LYS A 304 16.48 -3.86 1.27
N THR A 305 16.61 -4.78 0.34
CA THR A 305 15.49 -5.58 -0.17
C THR A 305 15.11 -6.62 0.87
N THR A 306 13.81 -6.79 1.10
CA THR A 306 13.27 -7.86 1.96
C THR A 306 12.62 -8.94 1.10
N PRO A 307 12.53 -10.19 1.60
CA PRO A 307 11.76 -11.24 0.93
C PRO A 307 10.32 -10.84 0.58
N GLY A 308 9.63 -10.14 1.49
CA GLY A 308 8.27 -9.67 1.27
C GLY A 308 8.12 -8.68 0.11
N MET A 309 9.14 -7.84 -0.15
CA MET A 309 9.13 -6.92 -1.30
C MET A 309 9.12 -7.68 -2.63
N ILE A 310 10.00 -8.68 -2.78
CA ILE A 310 10.13 -9.45 -4.03
C ILE A 310 8.89 -10.33 -4.23
N ALA A 311 8.47 -11.07 -3.19
CA ALA A 311 7.27 -11.90 -3.23
C ALA A 311 6.01 -11.06 -3.52
N GLY A 312 5.89 -9.90 -2.90
CA GLY A 312 4.81 -8.96 -3.14
C GLY A 312 4.81 -8.43 -4.57
N ALA A 313 5.98 -8.05 -5.12
CA ALA A 313 6.09 -7.58 -6.49
C ALA A 313 5.67 -8.64 -7.51
N ALA A 314 6.01 -9.91 -7.29
CA ALA A 314 5.62 -11.04 -8.15
C ALA A 314 4.10 -11.20 -8.23
N VAL A 315 3.45 -11.20 -7.06
CA VAL A 315 1.99 -11.34 -6.96
C VAL A 315 1.28 -10.12 -7.55
N TRP A 316 1.77 -8.91 -7.27
CA TRP A 316 1.23 -7.69 -7.87
C TRP A 316 1.36 -7.69 -9.40
N LEU A 317 2.48 -8.14 -9.96
CA LEU A 317 2.69 -8.18 -11.41
C LEU A 317 1.68 -9.09 -12.10
N ARG A 318 1.50 -10.28 -11.54
CA ARG A 318 0.51 -11.26 -12.03
C ARG A 318 -0.91 -10.72 -11.89
N TRP A 319 -1.27 -10.15 -10.74
CA TRP A 319 -2.63 -9.66 -10.50
C TRP A 319 -3.01 -8.45 -11.37
N VAL A 320 -2.09 -7.51 -11.60
CA VAL A 320 -2.38 -6.33 -12.43
C VAL A 320 -2.83 -6.73 -13.83
N LEU A 321 -2.22 -7.78 -14.38
CA LEU A 321 -2.53 -8.35 -15.69
C LEU A 321 -3.64 -9.41 -15.64
N SER A 322 -4.13 -9.77 -14.46
CA SER A 322 -5.16 -10.79 -14.32
C SER A 322 -6.57 -10.24 -14.58
N PRO A 323 -7.51 -11.09 -15.04
CA PRO A 323 -8.93 -10.75 -15.13
C PRO A 323 -9.60 -10.39 -13.79
N ASP A 324 -9.03 -10.76 -12.64
CA ASP A 324 -9.62 -10.49 -11.33
C ASP A 324 -9.93 -9.01 -11.15
N GLU A 325 -11.02 -8.62 -10.50
CA GLU A 325 -11.34 -7.20 -10.29
C GLU A 325 -10.84 -6.69 -8.94
N CYS A 326 -10.80 -7.54 -7.93
CA CYS A 326 -10.32 -7.18 -6.60
C CYS A 326 -8.98 -7.85 -6.28
N PHE A 327 -8.11 -7.17 -5.51
CA PHE A 327 -6.91 -7.78 -4.96
C PHE A 327 -7.22 -8.46 -3.63
N THR A 328 -7.78 -9.65 -3.70
CA THR A 328 -8.16 -10.49 -2.56
C THR A 328 -7.26 -11.73 -2.47
N PRO A 329 -7.22 -12.43 -1.31
CA PRO A 329 -6.40 -13.64 -1.15
C PRO A 329 -6.66 -14.75 -2.19
N VAL A 330 -7.85 -14.77 -2.79
CA VAL A 330 -8.22 -15.62 -3.93
C VAL A 330 -8.84 -14.73 -5.00
N GLY A 331 -8.44 -14.92 -6.25
CA GLY A 331 -8.98 -14.23 -7.41
C GLY A 331 -10.45 -14.56 -7.65
N ASP A 332 -11.26 -13.55 -7.92
CA ASP A 332 -12.71 -13.68 -8.12
C ASP A 332 -13.07 -14.27 -9.50
N VAL A 333 -12.19 -14.13 -10.50
CA VAL A 333 -12.39 -14.64 -11.85
C VAL A 333 -11.45 -15.80 -12.14
N THR A 334 -10.17 -15.63 -11.84
CA THR A 334 -9.12 -16.61 -12.17
C THR A 334 -9.09 -17.81 -11.21
N GLY A 335 -9.61 -17.62 -9.99
CA GLY A 335 -9.45 -18.59 -8.91
C GLY A 335 -8.01 -18.74 -8.42
N ILE A 336 -7.08 -17.89 -8.86
CA ILE A 336 -5.69 -17.92 -8.39
C ILE A 336 -5.66 -17.64 -6.90
N LYS A 337 -4.95 -18.47 -6.15
CA LYS A 337 -4.82 -18.32 -4.71
C LYS A 337 -3.65 -17.39 -4.40
N TRP A 338 -3.84 -16.09 -4.62
CA TRP A 338 -2.82 -15.06 -4.47
C TRP A 338 -2.07 -15.10 -3.14
N LEU A 339 -2.74 -15.46 -2.03
CA LEU A 339 -2.06 -15.65 -0.73
C LEU A 339 -1.13 -16.87 -0.74
N GLU A 340 -1.57 -18.01 -1.28
CA GLU A 340 -0.73 -19.22 -1.35
C GLU A 340 0.48 -18.98 -2.26
N ASP A 341 0.29 -18.27 -3.39
CA ASP A 341 1.38 -17.89 -4.30
C ASP A 341 2.37 -16.92 -3.64
N PHE A 342 1.87 -15.92 -2.89
CA PHE A 342 2.70 -15.02 -2.10
C PHE A 342 3.55 -15.77 -1.06
N GLU A 343 2.92 -16.66 -0.28
CA GLU A 343 3.61 -17.47 0.73
C GLU A 343 4.62 -18.43 0.11
N PHE A 344 4.33 -19.00 -1.06
CA PHE A 344 5.27 -19.83 -1.82
C PHE A 344 6.53 -19.05 -2.19
N TYR A 345 6.40 -17.85 -2.78
CA TYR A 345 7.56 -17.02 -3.12
C TYR A 345 8.31 -16.57 -1.86
N LEU A 346 7.59 -16.22 -0.80
CA LEU A 346 8.19 -15.81 0.46
C LEU A 346 8.99 -16.95 1.11
N GLU A 347 8.46 -18.18 1.11
CA GLU A 347 9.16 -19.36 1.59
C GLU A 347 10.41 -19.67 0.77
N TYR A 348 10.31 -19.60 -0.56
CA TYR A 348 11.44 -19.78 -1.48
C TYR A 348 12.58 -18.81 -1.14
N LEU A 349 12.26 -17.52 -0.99
CA LEU A 349 13.25 -16.47 -0.70
C LEU A 349 13.86 -16.62 0.70
N ILE A 350 13.04 -16.85 1.73
CA ILE A 350 13.53 -17.01 3.11
C ILE A 350 14.40 -18.27 3.23
N SER A 351 13.94 -19.39 2.67
CA SER A 351 14.70 -20.63 2.69
C SER A 351 16.00 -20.52 1.89
N GLY A 352 15.96 -19.91 0.71
CA GLY A 352 17.14 -19.68 -0.11
C GLY A 352 18.18 -18.79 0.57
N LEU A 353 17.76 -17.74 1.28
CA LEU A 353 18.66 -16.91 2.08
C LEU A 353 19.26 -17.68 3.27
N ARG A 354 18.44 -18.44 4.01
CA ARG A 354 18.90 -19.25 5.14
C ARG A 354 19.92 -20.30 4.69
N ASP A 355 19.63 -20.98 3.59
CA ASP A 355 20.41 -22.08 3.04
C ASP A 355 21.51 -21.57 2.08
N LYS A 356 21.68 -20.25 1.96
CA LYS A 356 22.66 -19.54 1.11
C LYS A 356 22.70 -20.04 -0.33
N LYS A 357 21.53 -20.28 -0.93
CA LYS A 357 21.42 -20.70 -2.33
C LYS A 357 21.88 -19.57 -3.25
N ASP A 358 22.85 -19.84 -4.12
CA ASP A 358 23.49 -18.83 -4.96
C ASP A 358 22.50 -18.03 -5.81
N CYS A 359 21.53 -18.68 -6.44
CA CYS A 359 20.49 -18.00 -7.23
C CYS A 359 19.71 -16.96 -6.40
N VAL A 360 19.33 -17.29 -5.16
CA VAL A 360 18.60 -16.39 -4.27
C VAL A 360 19.51 -15.30 -3.73
N VAL A 361 20.74 -15.62 -3.35
CA VAL A 361 21.71 -14.61 -2.88
C VAL A 361 22.01 -13.59 -3.98
N ASN A 362 22.20 -14.05 -5.22
CA ASN A 362 22.43 -13.19 -6.38
C ASN A 362 21.19 -12.37 -6.75
N LEU A 363 19.99 -12.95 -6.64
CA LEU A 363 18.73 -12.22 -6.78
C LEU A 363 18.68 -11.01 -5.84
N PHE A 364 18.96 -11.18 -4.55
CA PHE A 364 18.98 -10.06 -3.60
C PHE A 364 20.06 -9.03 -3.93
N ARG A 365 21.24 -9.46 -4.39
CA ARG A 365 22.32 -8.55 -4.82
C ARG A 365 21.88 -7.68 -6.00
N GLU A 366 21.20 -8.24 -6.99
CA GLU A 366 20.71 -7.47 -8.14
C GLU A 366 19.59 -6.49 -7.75
N TRP A 367 18.68 -6.89 -6.87
CA TRP A 367 17.68 -5.99 -6.30
C TRP A 367 18.31 -4.85 -5.48
N ASP A 368 19.24 -5.16 -4.57
CA ASP A 368 19.94 -4.17 -3.75
C ASP A 368 20.79 -3.22 -4.59
N LYS A 369 21.52 -3.72 -5.58
CA LYS A 369 22.26 -2.89 -6.54
C LYS A 369 21.36 -1.89 -7.27
N LYS A 370 20.11 -2.27 -7.55
CA LYS A 370 19.16 -1.43 -8.28
C LYS A 370 18.48 -0.38 -7.39
N PHE A 371 18.13 -0.72 -6.16
CA PHE A 371 17.36 0.17 -5.28
C PHE A 371 18.16 0.78 -4.13
N TYR A 372 19.17 0.08 -3.63
CA TYR A 372 19.94 0.42 -2.43
C TYR A 372 21.46 0.32 -2.65
N PRO A 373 22.04 0.97 -3.69
CA PRO A 373 23.45 0.78 -4.07
C PRO A 373 24.47 1.21 -3.01
N ASN A 374 24.05 1.94 -1.97
CA ASN A 374 24.89 2.46 -0.90
C ASN A 374 24.70 1.73 0.44
N SER A 375 23.94 0.63 0.50
CA SER A 375 23.83 -0.13 1.73
C SER A 375 25.07 -1.02 1.90
N GLU A 376 25.90 -0.69 2.88
CA GLU A 376 27.10 -1.49 3.21
C GLU A 376 26.73 -2.89 3.77
N GLU A 377 25.45 -3.10 4.12
CA GLU A 377 24.87 -4.27 4.77
C GLU A 377 23.88 -5.07 3.88
N SER A 378 24.27 -5.44 2.66
CA SER A 378 23.46 -6.42 1.92
C SER A 378 23.43 -7.74 2.72
N THR A 379 22.23 -8.28 2.98
CA THR A 379 21.99 -9.53 3.71
C THR A 379 22.75 -10.72 3.13
N ALA A 380 23.11 -10.64 1.84
CA ALA A 380 23.95 -11.59 1.11
C ALA A 380 25.40 -11.71 1.63
N ARG A 381 25.91 -10.78 2.45
CA ARG A 381 27.32 -10.80 2.93
C ARG A 381 27.52 -11.48 4.29
N ALA A 382 26.46 -11.78 5.03
CA ALA A 382 26.57 -12.32 6.40
C ALA A 382 26.88 -13.84 6.44
N GLY A 383 27.10 -14.49 5.30
CA GLY A 383 27.08 -15.95 5.15
C GLY A 383 28.40 -16.66 4.82
N ASP A 384 29.56 -16.01 4.82
CA ASP A 384 30.78 -16.64 4.27
C ASP A 384 31.41 -17.80 5.07
N ASN A 385 30.73 -18.39 6.07
CA ASN A 385 31.19 -19.63 6.70
C ASN A 385 30.04 -20.59 7.06
N VAL A 386 30.32 -21.89 6.94
CA VAL A 386 29.58 -23.10 7.38
C VAL A 386 29.06 -23.99 6.24
N THR A 387 29.50 -25.25 6.33
CA THR A 387 29.64 -26.35 5.37
C THR A 387 28.40 -27.22 5.16
N GLU A 388 28.43 -27.95 4.03
CA GLU A 388 27.44 -28.84 3.41
C GLU A 388 27.23 -30.17 4.15
N GLU A 389 25.98 -30.56 4.51
CA GLU A 389 25.60 -31.99 4.69
C GLU A 389 24.08 -32.34 4.87
N ALA A 390 23.09 -31.53 4.44
CA ALA A 390 21.68 -31.85 4.76
C ALA A 390 20.66 -31.66 3.62
N ALA A 391 20.93 -32.24 2.44
CA ALA A 391 19.99 -32.37 1.32
C ALA A 391 19.22 -33.71 1.38
N GLY A 392 17.90 -33.69 1.19
CA GLY A 392 17.10 -34.91 1.31
C GLY A 392 15.58 -34.77 1.12
N MET A 393 15.15 -34.20 0.01
CA MET A 393 13.90 -34.52 -0.72
C MET A 393 12.58 -33.88 -0.23
N ARG A 394 12.27 -32.55 -0.19
CA ARG A 394 12.82 -31.20 -0.51
C ARG A 394 13.64 -30.98 -1.80
N ASN A 395 13.68 -32.00 -2.65
CA ASN A 395 14.54 -32.19 -3.82
C ASN A 395 13.69 -32.27 -5.07
N THR A 396 13.17 -31.13 -5.52
CA THR A 396 12.73 -31.04 -6.92
C THR A 396 12.98 -29.63 -7.42
N LEU A 397 12.80 -28.64 -6.55
CA LEU A 397 13.29 -27.27 -6.76
C LEU A 397 14.76 -27.09 -6.33
N MET A 398 15.26 -27.85 -5.34
CA MET A 398 16.71 -27.86 -5.00
C MET A 398 17.57 -28.65 -5.98
N GLU A 399 17.02 -29.64 -6.70
CA GLU A 399 17.78 -30.48 -7.65
C GLU A 399 18.21 -29.73 -8.92
N ALA A 400 17.52 -28.64 -9.28
CA ALA A 400 17.85 -27.84 -10.46
C ALA A 400 19.07 -26.91 -10.28
N LEU A 401 19.62 -26.76 -9.07
CA LEU A 401 20.74 -25.85 -8.79
C LEU A 401 22.13 -26.47 -8.96
N ASP A 402 22.28 -27.79 -8.87
CA ASP A 402 23.59 -28.46 -8.89
C ASP A 402 23.98 -29.05 -10.26
N ALA A 403 23.14 -28.93 -11.28
CA ALA A 403 23.42 -29.44 -12.62
C ALA A 403 23.94 -28.34 -13.56
N ARG A 404 25.21 -27.93 -13.41
CA ARG A 404 26.01 -27.40 -14.52
C ARG A 404 27.42 -28.02 -14.53
N PRO A 405 27.87 -28.58 -15.66
CA PRO A 405 29.07 -29.41 -15.71
C PRO A 405 30.33 -28.55 -15.82
N THR A 406 31.32 -28.81 -14.97
CA THR A 406 32.72 -28.51 -15.33
C THR A 406 33.25 -29.68 -16.14
N ALA A 407 33.63 -29.35 -17.37
CA ALA A 407 34.31 -30.24 -18.28
C ALA A 407 35.68 -30.65 -17.73
N GLY A 408 36.03 -31.92 -17.96
CA GLY A 408 37.42 -32.37 -18.13
C GLY A 408 38.07 -32.97 -16.89
N GLY A 409 38.35 -34.28 -16.98
CA GLY A 409 39.18 -34.99 -16.02
C GLY A 409 39.11 -36.49 -16.26
N ASP A 410 39.81 -36.94 -17.31
CA ASP A 410 40.13 -38.35 -17.56
C ASP A 410 40.82 -38.98 -16.34
N ASP A 411 40.58 -40.27 -16.16
CA ASP A 411 41.51 -41.32 -15.69
C ASP A 411 40.62 -42.55 -15.41
N ASP A 412 40.37 -43.43 -16.39
CA ASP A 412 41.30 -44.49 -16.80
C ASP A 412 41.92 -45.25 -15.63
N SER A 413 41.27 -46.35 -15.27
CA SER A 413 41.80 -47.62 -14.74
C SER A 413 40.63 -48.30 -14.02
N GLY A 414 40.25 -49.52 -14.32
CA GLY A 414 41.04 -50.61 -14.85
C GLY A 414 40.60 -51.82 -14.04
N ASP A 415 40.10 -52.82 -14.77
CA ASP A 415 40.14 -54.23 -14.47
C ASP A 415 39.52 -54.80 -13.17
N ASP A 416 38.86 -55.91 -13.45
CA ASP A 416 39.08 -57.21 -12.81
C ASP A 416 37.98 -57.77 -11.89
N ASP A 417 37.34 -58.78 -12.49
CA ASP A 417 37.25 -60.15 -11.98
C ASP A 417 36.07 -60.59 -11.08
N SER A 418 35.25 -61.44 -11.70
CA SER A 418 34.97 -62.81 -11.24
C SER A 418 34.15 -63.03 -9.95
N GLN A 419 32.86 -63.35 -10.10
CA GLN A 419 32.32 -64.74 -10.04
C GLN A 419 30.78 -64.78 -10.03
#